data_AF-A0A250JJ37-F1
#
_entry.id   AF-A0A250JJ37-F1
#
_cell.length_a   1.000
_cell.length_b   1.000
_cell.length_c   1.000
_cell.angle_alpha   90.00
_cell.angle_beta   90.00
_cell.angle_gamma   90.00
#
_symmetry.space_group_name_H-M   'P 1'
#
loop_
_entity.id
_entity.type
_entity.pdbx_description
1 polymer ?
#
loop_
_entity_poly.entity_id
_entity_poly.type
_entity_poly.pdbx_seq_one_letter_code
_entity_poly.pdbx_strand_id
1 'polypeptide(L)'
;MRDAAPLCDNAPSRRRALAEAALVLATVFLPANLADFGRGALITATALLALWGLALLHPWTQWRAGQRRRAVGTLLLWPLALGASLGSAWFMERPTPPPRLGVSHARPASGAGIELTLVKPGLPADGRLQVGDRILAVDGTPLSTSEPELDFQTRVSEAGGGQSTTLRFTLERAGETREVSVPVGPASPKTRPFQGEAMTWLCVRALGMSLLVALLLWRNGQGPAQVGLVREGLGRELLWGLPVLVGTYAVHIAASLPLAFLGALLHLSGKEMAARKEVATGLVETGLGVPAFALMMVLVTGFEELTFRGFLVPRLRVVLGHWYVAVGVAAVLFGLGHVYEGTLAVVQTAVLGTWFGLVFVHRTRLPSVMMAHAAFNTLNFTLMLWLQRSGLLEKLTQLAPR
;
A
#
# COMPACT_ATOMS: atom_id res chain seq x y z
N MET A 1 1.94 -8.11 -33.10
CA MET A 1 1.11 -8.56 -31.96
C MET A 1 -0.15 -9.27 -32.45
N ARG A 2 -0.04 -10.45 -33.10
CA ARG A 2 -1.23 -11.06 -33.73
C ARG A 2 -2.22 -11.71 -32.76
N ASP A 3 -1.83 -11.99 -31.50
CA ASP A 3 -2.65 -12.88 -30.67
C ASP A 3 -3.38 -12.23 -29.49
N ALA A 4 -3.14 -10.96 -29.13
CA ALA A 4 -3.78 -10.30 -27.96
C ALA A 4 -5.18 -9.74 -28.22
N ALA A 5 -5.64 -9.71 -29.47
CA ALA A 5 -6.94 -9.16 -29.84
C ALA A 5 -8.13 -9.78 -29.07
N PRO A 6 -8.18 -11.10 -28.80
CA PRO A 6 -9.30 -11.73 -28.09
C PRO A 6 -9.53 -11.20 -26.67
N LEU A 7 -8.51 -10.62 -26.04
CA LEU A 7 -8.64 -9.98 -24.72
C LEU A 7 -9.58 -8.76 -24.75
N CYS A 8 -9.79 -8.18 -25.94
CA CYS A 8 -10.68 -7.04 -26.16
C CYS A 8 -12.04 -7.44 -26.76
N ASP A 9 -12.33 -8.74 -26.88
CA ASP A 9 -13.65 -9.19 -27.34
C ASP A 9 -14.74 -8.71 -26.35
N ASN A 10 -15.83 -8.19 -26.91
CA ASN A 10 -16.91 -7.52 -26.15
C ASN A 10 -16.42 -6.40 -25.22
N ALA A 11 -15.27 -5.78 -25.53
CA ALA A 11 -14.82 -4.61 -24.77
C ALA A 11 -15.81 -3.44 -24.94
N PRO A 12 -16.04 -2.65 -23.89
CA PRO A 12 -16.96 -1.53 -23.93
C PRO A 12 -16.37 -0.36 -24.70
N SER A 13 -17.20 0.65 -24.93
CA SER A 13 -16.75 1.91 -25.53
C SER A 13 -15.62 2.56 -24.71
N ARG A 14 -14.78 3.36 -25.40
CA ARG A 14 -13.64 4.07 -24.80
C ARG A 14 -13.99 4.84 -23.52
N ARG A 15 -15.12 5.55 -23.50
CA ARG A 15 -15.59 6.31 -22.32
C ARG A 15 -15.91 5.39 -21.14
N ARG A 16 -16.58 4.27 -21.42
CA ARG A 16 -16.93 3.29 -20.39
C ARG A 16 -15.71 2.53 -19.89
N ALA A 17 -14.79 2.14 -20.78
CA ALA A 17 -13.52 1.51 -20.40
C ALA A 17 -12.71 2.40 -19.45
N LEU A 18 -12.64 3.72 -19.72
CA LEU A 18 -12.00 4.69 -18.83
C LEU A 18 -12.70 4.77 -17.48
N ALA A 19 -14.03 4.88 -17.46
CA ALA A 19 -14.80 4.95 -16.22
C ALA A 19 -14.67 3.66 -15.37
N GLU A 20 -14.66 2.49 -16.00
CA GLU A 20 -14.45 1.21 -15.34
C GLU A 20 -13.04 1.07 -14.77
N ALA A 21 -12.01 1.46 -15.54
CA ALA A 21 -10.63 1.50 -15.06
C ALA A 21 -10.47 2.45 -13.87
N ALA A 22 -11.08 3.64 -13.94
CA ALA A 22 -11.02 4.62 -12.87
C ALA A 22 -11.76 4.16 -11.61
N LEU A 23 -12.92 3.49 -11.72
CA LEU A 23 -13.61 2.91 -10.56
C LEU A 23 -12.76 1.85 -9.86
N VAL A 24 -12.14 0.95 -10.64
CA VAL A 24 -11.28 -0.11 -10.09
C VAL A 24 -10.06 0.50 -9.41
N LEU A 25 -9.37 1.45 -10.04
CA LEU A 25 -8.23 2.14 -9.44
C LEU A 25 -8.65 2.93 -8.19
N ALA A 26 -9.76 3.65 -8.21
CA ALA A 26 -10.27 4.36 -7.03
C ALA A 26 -10.50 3.37 -5.88
N THR A 27 -11.16 2.25 -6.13
CA THR A 27 -11.37 1.21 -5.09
C THR A 27 -10.05 0.61 -4.57
N VAL A 28 -9.00 0.53 -5.40
CA VAL A 28 -7.67 0.08 -4.97
C VAL A 28 -6.95 1.12 -4.10
N PHE A 29 -6.97 2.40 -4.48
CA PHE A 29 -6.09 3.43 -3.88
C PHE A 29 -6.73 4.28 -2.80
N LEU A 30 -8.04 4.55 -2.86
CA LEU A 30 -8.72 5.42 -1.89
C LEU A 30 -8.78 4.84 -0.47
N PRO A 31 -9.23 3.59 -0.23
CA PRO A 31 -9.47 3.11 1.14
C PRO A 31 -8.27 3.21 2.08
N ALA A 32 -7.06 2.94 1.60
CA ALA A 32 -5.85 3.00 2.42
C ALA A 32 -5.56 4.42 2.96
N ASN A 33 -5.86 5.44 2.15
CA ASN A 33 -5.55 6.84 2.44
C ASN A 33 -6.70 7.59 3.13
N LEU A 34 -7.95 7.10 3.00
CA LEU A 34 -9.13 7.84 3.47
C LEU A 34 -9.38 7.75 4.97
N ALA A 35 -8.93 6.69 5.64
CA ALA A 35 -9.12 6.57 7.09
C ALA A 35 -8.37 7.68 7.86
N ASP A 36 -7.31 8.25 7.28
CA ASP A 36 -6.56 9.36 7.86
C ASP A 36 -7.32 10.70 7.83
N PHE A 37 -8.37 10.81 7.00
CA PHE A 37 -9.22 12.00 6.89
C PHE A 37 -10.51 11.91 7.74
N GLY A 38 -10.65 10.85 8.55
CA GLY A 38 -11.78 10.64 9.47
C GLY A 38 -13.00 9.97 8.84
N ARG A 39 -13.97 9.59 9.71
CA ARG A 39 -15.13 8.76 9.30
C ARG A 39 -16.02 9.42 8.24
N GLY A 40 -16.17 10.75 8.26
CA GLY A 40 -16.99 11.48 7.28
C GLY A 40 -16.47 11.36 5.85
N ALA A 41 -15.14 11.45 5.67
CA ALA A 41 -14.50 11.25 4.37
C ALA A 41 -14.70 9.81 3.86
N LEU A 42 -14.55 8.83 4.75
CA LEU A 42 -14.75 7.41 4.42
C LEU A 42 -16.21 7.10 4.01
N ILE A 43 -17.20 7.64 4.72
CA ILE A 43 -18.63 7.53 4.37
C ILE A 43 -18.87 8.10 2.96
N THR A 44 -18.39 9.33 2.73
CA THR A 44 -18.60 10.04 1.46
C THR A 44 -17.98 9.27 0.30
N ALA A 45 -16.73 8.84 0.43
CA ALA A 45 -16.06 8.07 -0.60
C ALA A 45 -16.74 6.71 -0.86
N THR A 46 -17.16 6.00 0.20
CA THR A 46 -17.88 4.73 0.07
C THR A 46 -19.20 4.93 -0.69
N ALA A 47 -19.95 5.99 -0.37
CA ALA A 47 -21.20 6.32 -1.07
C ALA A 47 -20.96 6.68 -2.55
N LEU A 48 -19.94 7.49 -2.85
CA LEU A 48 -19.58 7.86 -4.22
C LEU A 48 -19.17 6.63 -5.05
N LEU A 49 -18.33 5.75 -4.50
CA LEU A 49 -17.96 4.49 -5.15
C LEU A 49 -19.19 3.60 -5.37
N ALA A 50 -20.06 3.45 -4.36
CA ALA A 50 -21.29 2.66 -4.46
C ALA A 50 -22.20 3.15 -5.59
N LEU A 51 -22.43 4.46 -5.68
CA LEU A 51 -23.25 5.08 -6.73
C LEU A 51 -22.60 4.93 -8.11
N TRP A 52 -21.28 5.11 -8.22
CA TRP A 52 -20.54 4.94 -9.47
C TRP A 52 -20.60 3.49 -9.98
N GLY A 53 -20.38 2.51 -9.11
CA GLY A 53 -20.51 1.10 -9.47
C GLY A 53 -21.92 0.74 -9.91
N LEU A 54 -22.96 1.24 -9.21
CA LEU A 54 -24.35 1.07 -9.64
C LEU A 54 -24.62 1.69 -11.02
N ALA A 55 -24.07 2.88 -11.30
CA ALA A 55 -24.18 3.53 -12.60
C ALA A 55 -23.54 2.71 -13.73
N LEU A 56 -22.37 2.10 -13.49
CA LEU A 56 -21.68 1.27 -14.49
C LEU A 56 -22.34 -0.11 -14.69
N LEU A 57 -22.80 -0.72 -13.60
CA LEU A 57 -23.47 -2.03 -13.64
C LEU A 57 -24.91 -1.90 -14.16
N HIS A 58 -25.57 -0.77 -13.91
CA HIS A 58 -26.85 -0.37 -14.48
C HIS A 58 -27.96 -1.44 -14.35
N PRO A 59 -28.20 -2.02 -13.15
CA PRO A 59 -29.09 -3.17 -12.96
C PRO A 59 -30.54 -2.93 -13.42
N TRP A 60 -31.01 -1.67 -13.41
CA TRP A 60 -32.35 -1.31 -13.88
C TRP A 60 -32.57 -1.56 -15.37
N THR A 61 -31.51 -1.57 -16.20
CA THR A 61 -31.66 -2.01 -17.61
C THR A 61 -31.89 -3.51 -17.73
N GLN A 62 -31.16 -4.31 -16.97
CA GLN A 62 -31.37 -5.76 -16.94
C GLN A 62 -32.78 -6.08 -16.43
N TRP A 63 -33.24 -5.36 -15.42
CA TRP A 63 -34.59 -5.49 -14.90
C TRP A 63 -35.66 -5.20 -15.95
N ARG A 64 -35.58 -4.05 -16.63
CA ARG A 64 -36.52 -3.66 -17.70
C ARG A 64 -36.48 -4.60 -18.90
N ALA A 65 -35.31 -5.19 -19.20
CA ALA A 65 -35.14 -6.20 -20.23
C ALA A 65 -35.61 -7.62 -19.82
N GLY A 66 -36.29 -7.77 -18.68
CA GLY A 66 -36.79 -9.06 -18.19
C GLY A 66 -35.73 -9.96 -17.54
N GLN A 67 -34.45 -9.54 -17.51
CA GLN A 67 -33.34 -10.28 -16.90
C GLN A 67 -33.30 -10.08 -15.38
N ARG A 68 -34.42 -10.33 -14.68
CA ARG A 68 -34.60 -10.04 -13.25
C ARG A 68 -33.55 -10.71 -12.36
N ARG A 69 -33.20 -11.98 -12.63
CA ARG A 69 -32.15 -12.71 -11.89
C ARG A 69 -30.80 -11.99 -11.96
N ARG A 70 -30.46 -11.43 -13.12
CA ARG A 70 -29.19 -10.69 -13.29
C ARG A 70 -29.19 -9.38 -12.52
N ALA A 71 -30.28 -8.63 -12.61
CA ALA A 71 -30.45 -7.37 -11.89
C ALA A 71 -30.36 -7.57 -10.36
N VAL A 72 -31.07 -8.58 -9.84
CA VAL A 72 -31.01 -8.93 -8.41
C VAL A 72 -29.60 -9.39 -8.01
N GLY A 73 -28.96 -10.24 -8.82
CA GLY A 73 -27.57 -10.66 -8.58
C GLY A 73 -26.61 -9.48 -8.50
N THR A 74 -26.71 -8.50 -9.41
CA THR A 74 -25.92 -7.26 -9.35
C THR A 74 -26.18 -6.49 -8.07
N LEU A 75 -27.44 -6.31 -7.67
CA LEU A 75 -27.80 -5.55 -6.47
C LEU A 75 -27.31 -6.20 -5.16
N LEU A 76 -27.15 -7.52 -5.14
CA LEU A 76 -26.62 -8.24 -3.98
C LEU A 76 -25.08 -8.31 -3.98
N LEU A 77 -24.49 -8.62 -5.14
CA LEU A 77 -23.05 -8.84 -5.25
C LEU A 77 -22.23 -7.55 -5.27
N TRP A 78 -22.80 -6.44 -5.76
CA TRP A 78 -22.07 -5.17 -5.82
C TRP A 78 -21.75 -4.61 -4.42
N PRO A 79 -22.73 -4.47 -3.49
CA PRO A 79 -22.43 -4.05 -2.13
C PRO A 79 -21.47 -4.98 -1.41
N LEU A 80 -21.57 -6.30 -1.65
CA LEU A 80 -20.64 -7.29 -1.09
C LEU A 80 -19.20 -7.08 -1.61
N ALA A 81 -19.03 -6.88 -2.92
CA ALA A 81 -17.73 -6.62 -3.53
C ALA A 81 -17.10 -5.35 -2.96
N LEU A 82 -17.89 -4.26 -2.89
CA LEU A 82 -17.43 -2.98 -2.36
C LEU A 82 -17.10 -3.09 -0.86
N GLY A 83 -17.98 -3.68 -0.06
CA GLY A 83 -17.79 -3.87 1.38
C GLY A 83 -16.55 -4.70 1.69
N ALA A 84 -16.32 -5.81 0.98
CA ALA A 84 -15.11 -6.61 1.13
C ALA A 84 -13.85 -5.84 0.69
N SER A 85 -13.93 -5.03 -0.37
CA SER A 85 -12.78 -4.23 -0.86
C SER A 85 -12.40 -3.10 0.09
N LEU A 86 -13.38 -2.52 0.79
CA LEU A 86 -13.19 -1.39 1.72
C LEU A 86 -13.10 -1.83 3.19
N GLY A 87 -13.30 -3.10 3.50
CA GLY A 87 -13.52 -3.58 4.87
C GLY A 87 -12.38 -3.23 5.83
N SER A 88 -11.13 -3.30 5.36
CA SER A 88 -9.97 -2.91 6.17
C SER A 88 -9.98 -1.44 6.59
N ALA A 89 -10.53 -0.54 5.76
CA ALA A 89 -10.63 0.87 6.11
C ALA A 89 -11.72 1.15 7.15
N TRP A 90 -12.71 0.27 7.26
CA TRP A 90 -13.86 0.42 8.15
C TRP A 90 -13.70 -0.30 9.49
N PHE A 91 -13.09 -1.48 9.48
CA PHE A 91 -13.12 -2.41 10.60
C PHE A 91 -11.76 -2.74 11.18
N MET A 92 -10.67 -2.48 10.44
CA MET A 92 -9.34 -2.72 10.97
C MET A 92 -9.00 -1.58 11.93
N GLU A 93 -8.97 -1.88 13.22
CA GLU A 93 -8.51 -0.94 14.22
C GLU A 93 -7.04 -0.60 13.93
N ARG A 94 -6.77 0.67 13.65
CA ARG A 94 -5.39 1.17 13.64
C ARG A 94 -5.03 1.38 15.11
N PRO A 95 -4.06 0.65 15.69
CA PRO A 95 -3.56 1.01 17.00
C PRO A 95 -2.96 2.41 16.89
N THR A 96 -3.71 3.41 17.36
CA THR A 96 -3.19 4.75 17.56
C THR A 96 -2.61 4.77 18.96
N PRO A 97 -1.29 4.57 19.14
CA PRO A 97 -0.72 4.89 20.44
C PRO A 97 -0.92 6.39 20.71
N PRO A 98 -1.01 6.79 21.99
CA PRO A 98 -1.18 8.19 22.36
C PRO A 98 -0.07 9.04 21.71
N PRO A 99 -0.38 10.27 21.28
CA PRO A 99 0.64 11.22 20.84
C PRO A 99 1.77 11.27 21.87
N ARG A 100 3.03 11.11 21.43
CA ARG A 100 4.19 10.90 22.31
C ARG A 100 4.26 11.89 23.47
N LEU A 101 3.83 13.13 23.22
CA LEU A 101 3.82 14.21 24.20
C LEU A 101 2.42 14.81 24.41
N GLY A 102 1.65 15.06 23.34
CA GLY A 102 0.28 15.57 23.45
C GLY A 102 0.14 17.09 23.52
N VAL A 103 1.05 17.83 22.88
CA VAL A 103 1.07 19.31 22.89
C VAL A 103 0.89 19.90 21.49
N SER A 104 0.37 21.13 21.40
CA SER A 104 0.52 22.01 20.23
C SER A 104 1.38 23.19 20.61
N HIS A 105 2.08 23.76 19.63
CA HIS A 105 3.04 24.83 19.86
C HIS A 105 3.00 25.84 18.71
N ALA A 106 3.53 27.02 18.98
CA ALA A 106 3.76 28.07 17.99
C ALA A 106 5.11 28.75 18.25
N ARG A 107 5.63 29.42 17.22
CA ARG A 107 6.76 30.32 17.40
C ARG A 107 6.35 31.51 18.30
N PRO A 108 7.10 31.77 19.39
CA PRO A 108 6.82 32.87 20.31
C PRO A 108 7.05 34.23 19.65
N ALA A 109 6.33 35.26 20.13
CA ALA A 109 6.39 36.62 19.57
C ALA A 109 7.77 37.29 19.71
N SER A 110 8.55 36.91 20.73
CA SER A 110 9.91 37.45 20.95
C SER A 110 10.76 36.46 21.76
N GLY A 111 12.01 36.19 21.36
CA GLY A 111 12.98 35.31 22.06
C GLY A 111 13.16 33.92 21.43
N ALA A 112 13.97 33.04 22.03
CA ALA A 112 14.29 31.70 21.50
C ALA A 112 13.25 30.61 21.85
N GLY A 113 13.29 29.47 21.17
CA GLY A 113 12.46 28.29 21.50
C GLY A 113 11.05 28.30 20.90
N ILE A 114 10.15 27.52 21.50
CA ILE A 114 8.74 27.41 21.12
C ILE A 114 7.81 27.67 22.31
N GLU A 115 6.58 28.13 22.07
CA GLU A 115 5.57 28.31 23.12
C GLU A 115 4.44 27.29 22.97
N LEU A 116 4.06 26.63 24.07
CA LEU A 116 2.98 25.65 24.06
C LEU A 116 1.61 26.35 24.03
N THR A 117 0.81 26.06 23.01
CA THR A 117 -0.52 26.65 22.81
C THR A 117 -1.65 25.72 23.26
N LEU A 118 -1.36 24.41 23.39
CA LEU A 118 -2.32 23.42 23.85
C LEU A 118 -1.59 22.28 24.56
N VAL A 119 -2.13 21.82 25.69
CA VAL A 119 -1.78 20.55 26.33
C VAL A 119 -3.04 19.70 26.38
N LYS A 120 -3.03 18.52 25.76
CA LYS A 120 -4.20 17.65 25.68
C LYS A 120 -4.34 16.82 26.97
N PRO A 121 -5.52 16.84 27.61
CA PRO A 121 -5.77 16.02 28.80
C PRO A 121 -5.56 14.52 28.55
N GLY A 122 -5.05 13.80 29.55
CA GLY A 122 -4.79 12.36 29.52
C GLY A 122 -3.58 11.92 28.70
N LEU A 123 -2.84 12.85 28.10
CA LEU A 123 -1.61 12.57 27.34
C LEU A 123 -0.36 12.86 28.18
N PRO A 124 0.85 12.43 27.74
CA PRO A 124 2.00 12.42 28.65
C PRO A 124 2.45 13.79 29.17
N ALA A 125 2.20 14.87 28.43
CA ALA A 125 2.43 16.24 28.88
C ALA A 125 1.40 16.75 29.90
N ASP A 126 0.22 16.12 29.99
CA ASP A 126 -0.83 16.52 30.93
C ASP A 126 -0.35 16.46 32.38
N GLY A 127 -0.65 17.50 33.15
CA GLY A 127 -0.17 17.70 34.52
C GLY A 127 1.34 17.98 34.66
N ARG A 128 2.13 17.98 33.57
CA ARG A 128 3.59 18.23 33.61
C ARG A 128 3.96 19.52 32.89
N LEU A 129 3.47 19.68 31.66
CA LEU A 129 3.61 20.90 30.86
C LEU A 129 2.29 21.69 30.90
N GLN A 130 2.38 22.99 30.65
CA GLN A 130 1.25 23.92 30.72
C GLN A 130 1.19 24.78 29.46
N VAL A 131 -0.01 25.25 29.11
CA VAL A 131 -0.18 26.26 28.06
C VAL A 131 0.55 27.53 28.50
N GLY A 132 1.32 28.12 27.59
CA GLY A 132 2.22 29.26 27.85
C GLY A 132 3.64 28.87 28.27
N ASP A 133 3.93 27.57 28.49
CA ASP A 133 5.31 27.13 28.69
C ASP A 133 6.13 27.41 27.45
N ARG A 134 7.32 27.96 27.66
CA ARG A 134 8.27 28.20 26.59
C ARG A 134 9.39 27.18 26.62
N ILE A 135 9.40 26.23 25.69
CA ILE A 135 10.44 25.20 25.61
C ILE A 135 11.70 25.79 24.95
N LEU A 136 12.81 25.73 25.65
CA LEU A 136 14.11 26.27 25.23
C LEU A 136 15.10 25.18 24.82
N ALA A 137 15.06 24.02 25.50
CA ALA A 137 15.97 22.89 25.24
C ALA A 137 15.27 21.54 25.47
N VAL A 138 15.80 20.52 24.80
CA VAL A 138 15.40 19.10 24.98
C VAL A 138 16.66 18.30 25.28
N ASP A 139 16.63 17.53 26.37
CA ASP A 139 17.74 16.75 26.93
C ASP A 139 19.04 17.55 27.10
N GLY A 140 18.89 18.81 27.56
CA GLY A 140 20.01 19.72 27.81
C GLY A 140 20.60 20.38 26.57
N THR A 141 20.10 20.06 25.37
CA THR A 141 20.56 20.68 24.12
C THR A 141 19.55 21.74 23.68
N PRO A 142 19.94 23.03 23.51
CA PRO A 142 19.04 24.08 23.06
C PRO A 142 18.36 23.76 21.72
N LEU A 143 17.15 24.27 21.53
CA LEU A 143 16.45 24.20 20.25
C LEU A 143 17.14 25.10 19.21
N SER A 144 17.06 24.68 17.93
CA SER A 144 17.56 25.43 16.78
C SER A 144 17.05 26.88 16.76
N THR A 145 17.92 27.82 16.43
CA THR A 145 17.56 29.25 16.31
C THR A 145 16.88 29.58 14.99
N SER A 146 17.16 28.83 13.92
CA SER A 146 16.54 29.04 12.60
C SER A 146 15.18 28.35 12.49
N GLU A 147 15.09 27.12 12.98
CA GLU A 147 13.91 26.24 12.84
C GLU A 147 13.54 25.52 14.15
N PRO A 148 13.21 26.25 15.24
CA PRO A 148 12.95 25.66 16.55
C PRO A 148 11.76 24.69 16.57
N GLU A 149 10.74 24.95 15.75
CA GLU A 149 9.52 24.13 15.67
C GLU A 149 9.80 22.76 15.04
N LEU A 150 10.56 22.73 13.94
CA LEU A 150 10.96 21.49 13.28
C LEU A 150 11.91 20.69 14.17
N ASP A 151 12.91 21.35 14.77
CA ASP A 151 13.87 20.70 15.67
C ASP A 151 13.16 20.06 16.89
N PHE A 152 12.24 20.80 17.52
CA PHE A 152 11.44 20.25 18.62
C PHE A 152 10.62 19.03 18.19
N GLN A 153 9.92 19.13 17.06
CA GLN A 153 9.13 18.01 16.53
C GLN A 153 10.00 16.78 16.26
N THR A 154 11.15 16.97 15.62
CA THR A 154 12.09 15.89 15.31
C THR A 154 12.58 15.22 16.60
N ARG A 155 13.07 15.98 17.58
CA ARG A 155 13.58 15.42 18.85
C ARG A 155 12.53 14.66 19.62
N VAL A 156 11.31 15.19 19.73
CA VAL A 156 10.20 14.49 20.39
C VAL A 156 9.82 13.23 19.62
N SER A 157 9.80 13.28 18.28
CA SER A 157 9.43 12.13 17.44
C SER A 157 10.46 11.01 17.45
N GLU A 158 11.76 11.32 17.55
CA GLU A 158 12.86 10.37 17.46
C GLU A 158 13.43 9.94 18.83
N ALA A 159 12.98 10.59 19.91
CA ALA A 159 13.40 10.31 21.29
C ALA A 159 13.48 8.81 21.59
N GLY A 160 14.59 8.35 22.18
CA GLY A 160 14.80 6.95 22.55
C GLY A 160 14.83 6.00 21.34
N GLY A 161 15.15 6.49 20.15
CA GLY A 161 15.10 5.69 18.90
C GLY A 161 13.67 5.26 18.54
N GLY A 162 12.66 6.01 19.00
CA GLY A 162 11.25 5.68 18.83
C GLY A 162 10.68 4.72 19.89
N GLN A 163 11.47 4.28 20.87
CA GLN A 163 10.97 3.52 22.03
C GLN A 163 10.49 4.44 23.15
N SER A 164 9.78 3.89 24.14
CA SER A 164 9.45 4.61 25.37
C SER A 164 10.72 5.15 26.01
N THR A 165 10.73 6.45 26.31
CA THR A 165 11.84 7.10 27.00
C THR A 165 11.34 8.28 27.81
N THR A 166 12.21 8.92 28.58
CA THR A 166 11.91 10.18 29.27
C THR A 166 12.68 11.29 28.61
N LEU A 167 11.99 12.35 28.19
CA LEU A 167 12.61 13.58 27.71
C LEU A 167 12.68 14.59 28.85
N ARG A 168 13.80 15.29 28.95
CA ARG A 168 13.94 16.45 29.84
C ARG A 168 13.78 17.73 29.05
N PHE A 169 12.78 18.52 29.40
CA PHE A 169 12.54 19.82 28.80
C PHE A 169 13.07 20.91 29.70
N THR A 170 13.94 21.77 29.17
CA THR A 170 14.23 23.06 29.80
C THR A 170 13.22 24.06 29.26
N LEU A 171 12.41 24.62 30.16
CA LEU A 171 11.34 25.55 29.80
C LEU A 171 11.36 26.79 30.67
N GLU A 172 10.79 27.88 30.16
CA GLU A 172 10.51 29.10 30.91
C GLU A 172 9.01 29.18 31.21
N ARG A 173 8.67 29.37 32.48
CA ARG A 173 7.29 29.55 32.97
C ARG A 173 7.27 30.74 33.92
N ALA A 174 6.47 31.75 33.60
CA ALA A 174 6.37 32.98 34.38
C ALA A 174 7.73 33.68 34.64
N GLY A 175 8.65 33.64 33.66
CA GLY A 175 9.97 34.26 33.75
C GLY A 175 11.05 33.42 34.46
N GLU A 176 10.69 32.26 35.02
CA GLU A 176 11.63 31.33 35.65
C GLU A 176 11.95 30.16 34.73
N THR A 177 13.23 29.81 34.63
CA THR A 177 13.67 28.60 33.93
C THR A 177 13.53 27.38 34.83
N ARG A 178 12.90 26.32 34.32
CA ARG A 178 12.65 25.06 35.01
C ARG A 178 13.00 23.88 34.11
N GLU A 179 13.37 22.77 34.72
CA GLU A 179 13.55 21.50 34.02
C GLU A 179 12.40 20.56 34.37
N VAL A 180 11.74 20.01 33.35
CA VAL A 180 10.58 19.11 33.52
C VAL A 180 10.83 17.84 32.73
N SER A 181 10.81 16.70 33.44
CA SER A 181 10.89 15.38 32.83
C SER A 181 9.50 14.89 32.44
N VAL A 182 9.32 14.52 31.18
CA VAL A 182 8.06 13.97 30.68
C VAL A 182 8.34 12.61 30.06
N PRO A 183 7.68 11.54 30.55
CA PRO A 183 7.74 10.25 29.88
C PRO A 183 7.08 10.41 28.53
N VAL A 184 7.76 10.00 27.47
CA VAL A 184 7.17 9.89 26.14
C VAL A 184 7.02 8.43 25.79
N GLY A 185 5.82 8.06 25.35
CA GLY A 185 5.54 6.72 24.87
C GLY A 185 6.40 6.37 23.64
N PRO A 186 6.30 5.13 23.14
CA PRO A 186 6.94 4.79 21.88
C PRO A 186 6.40 5.74 20.79
N ALA A 187 7.23 6.05 19.81
CA ALA A 187 6.75 6.71 18.61
C ALA A 187 5.57 5.91 18.06
N SER A 188 4.56 6.61 17.53
CA SER A 188 3.50 5.92 16.83
C SER A 188 4.16 4.99 15.82
N PRO A 189 3.96 3.66 15.91
CA PRO A 189 4.38 2.81 14.84
C PRO A 189 3.73 3.41 13.61
N LYS A 190 4.55 3.70 12.59
CA LYS A 190 3.99 3.81 11.26
C LYS A 190 3.14 2.56 11.09
N THR A 191 1.90 2.74 10.64
CA THR A 191 1.00 1.61 10.41
C THR A 191 1.73 0.59 9.57
N ARG A 192 2.14 -0.53 10.18
CA ARG A 192 2.90 -1.55 9.47
C ARG A 192 1.90 -2.29 8.57
N PRO A 193 2.17 -2.44 7.27
CA PRO A 193 1.19 -2.98 6.32
C PRO A 193 0.77 -4.44 6.59
N PHE A 194 1.44 -5.15 7.51
CA PHE A 194 1.28 -6.60 7.72
C PHE A 194 1.15 -7.04 9.19
N GLN A 195 0.67 -6.20 10.11
CA GLN A 195 0.49 -6.59 11.51
C GLN A 195 -0.92 -7.12 11.85
N GLY A 196 -1.00 -8.08 12.77
CA GLY A 196 -2.28 -8.60 13.31
C GLY A 196 -3.18 -9.22 12.23
N GLU A 197 -4.43 -8.76 12.17
CA GLU A 197 -5.43 -9.22 11.19
C GLU A 197 -5.20 -8.68 9.76
N ALA A 198 -4.14 -7.90 9.52
CA ALA A 198 -3.89 -7.25 8.23
C ALA A 198 -3.89 -8.24 7.05
N MET A 199 -3.31 -9.43 7.23
CA MET A 199 -3.27 -10.44 6.16
C MET A 199 -4.66 -11.00 5.84
N THR A 200 -5.51 -11.21 6.85
CA THR A 200 -6.91 -11.61 6.65
C THR A 200 -7.65 -10.56 5.85
N TRP A 201 -7.52 -9.29 6.25
CA TRP A 201 -8.15 -8.18 5.55
C TRP A 201 -7.62 -7.96 4.14
N LEU A 202 -6.34 -8.24 3.89
CA LEU A 202 -5.76 -8.23 2.55
C LEU A 202 -6.39 -9.31 1.66
N CYS A 203 -6.59 -10.52 2.18
CA CYS A 203 -7.29 -11.61 1.49
C CYS A 203 -8.77 -11.26 1.21
N VAL A 204 -9.48 -10.70 2.20
CA VAL A 204 -10.88 -10.26 2.02
C VAL A 204 -10.98 -9.19 0.94
N ARG A 205 -10.07 -8.22 0.94
CA ARG A 205 -9.98 -7.19 -0.09
C ARG A 205 -9.70 -7.78 -1.46
N ALA A 206 -8.76 -8.74 -1.58
CA ALA A 206 -8.46 -9.43 -2.83
C ALA A 206 -9.69 -10.12 -3.43
N LEU A 207 -10.51 -10.77 -2.59
CA LEU A 207 -11.77 -11.39 -3.00
C LEU A 207 -12.81 -10.34 -3.44
N GLY A 208 -12.98 -9.27 -2.67
CA GLY A 208 -13.90 -8.17 -2.98
C GLY A 208 -13.58 -7.53 -4.33
N MET A 209 -12.30 -7.24 -4.57
CA MET A 209 -11.85 -6.65 -5.83
C MET A 209 -11.97 -7.62 -7.01
N SER A 210 -11.67 -8.91 -6.80
CA SER A 210 -11.87 -9.94 -7.83
C SER A 210 -13.35 -10.05 -8.22
N LEU A 211 -14.26 -9.94 -7.24
CA LEU A 211 -15.71 -9.90 -7.48
C LEU A 211 -16.13 -8.64 -8.23
N LEU A 212 -15.59 -7.46 -7.88
CA LEU A 212 -15.84 -6.22 -8.63
C LEU A 212 -15.41 -6.36 -10.10
N VAL A 213 -14.20 -6.86 -10.36
CA VAL A 213 -13.70 -7.11 -11.73
C VAL A 213 -14.62 -8.09 -12.46
N ALA A 214 -15.02 -9.20 -11.81
CA ALA A 214 -15.91 -10.19 -12.39
C ALA A 214 -17.29 -9.60 -12.75
N LEU A 215 -17.87 -8.73 -11.89
CA LEU A 215 -19.14 -8.06 -12.16
C LEU A 215 -19.05 -7.11 -13.35
N LEU A 216 -17.96 -6.35 -13.49
CA LEU A 216 -17.75 -5.45 -14.63
C LEU A 216 -17.56 -6.23 -15.95
N LEU A 217 -16.80 -7.33 -15.92
CA LEU A 217 -16.66 -8.22 -17.09
C LEU A 217 -18.01 -8.81 -17.48
N TRP A 218 -18.71 -9.40 -16.52
CA TRP A 218 -20.01 -10.02 -16.73
C TRP A 218 -21.02 -9.02 -17.28
N ARG A 219 -21.01 -7.77 -16.79
CA ARG A 219 -21.87 -6.71 -17.30
C ARG A 219 -21.62 -6.38 -18.78
N ASN A 220 -20.37 -6.51 -19.23
CA ASN A 220 -19.98 -6.26 -20.62
C ASN A 220 -20.14 -7.51 -21.51
N GLY A 221 -20.65 -8.63 -20.99
CA GLY A 221 -20.70 -9.89 -21.74
C GLY A 221 -19.32 -10.51 -21.95
N GLN A 222 -18.36 -10.17 -21.10
CA GLN A 222 -17.01 -10.72 -21.09
C GLN A 222 -16.93 -11.82 -20.03
N GLY A 223 -16.12 -12.85 -20.32
CA GLY A 223 -15.87 -13.99 -19.45
C GLY A 223 -14.39 -14.12 -19.06
N PRO A 224 -14.02 -15.26 -18.45
CA PRO A 224 -12.64 -15.52 -17.99
C PRO A 224 -11.58 -15.41 -19.09
N ALA A 225 -11.93 -15.74 -20.35
CA ALA A 225 -10.99 -15.66 -21.47
C ALA A 225 -10.49 -14.23 -21.74
N GLN A 226 -11.32 -13.20 -21.51
CA GLN A 226 -10.95 -11.79 -21.72
C GLN A 226 -9.91 -11.29 -20.73
N VAL A 227 -9.71 -11.99 -19.61
CA VAL A 227 -8.63 -11.73 -18.65
C VAL A 227 -7.51 -12.76 -18.74
N GLY A 228 -7.49 -13.59 -19.80
CA GLY A 228 -6.48 -14.63 -20.01
C GLY A 228 -6.63 -15.86 -19.11
N LEU A 229 -7.80 -16.07 -18.51
CA LEU A 229 -8.14 -17.29 -17.76
C LEU A 229 -8.83 -18.28 -18.71
N VAL A 230 -8.02 -19.13 -19.34
CA VAL A 230 -8.45 -20.13 -20.33
C VAL A 230 -8.18 -21.53 -19.78
N ARG A 231 -9.17 -22.43 -19.87
CA ARG A 231 -9.06 -23.80 -19.32
C ARG A 231 -8.17 -24.69 -20.18
N GLU A 232 -8.22 -24.49 -21.50
CA GLU A 232 -7.51 -25.27 -22.50
C GLU A 232 -6.00 -25.14 -22.31
N GLY A 233 -5.33 -26.24 -21.96
CA GLY A 233 -3.88 -26.25 -21.72
C GLY A 233 -3.45 -25.53 -20.44
N LEU A 234 -4.33 -25.37 -19.45
CA LEU A 234 -4.01 -24.74 -18.16
C LEU A 234 -2.79 -25.37 -17.48
N GLY A 235 -2.70 -26.70 -17.42
CA GLY A 235 -1.56 -27.39 -16.81
C GLY A 235 -0.22 -27.02 -17.49
N ARG A 236 -0.21 -26.99 -18.82
CA ARG A 236 0.96 -26.53 -19.59
C ARG A 236 1.29 -25.06 -19.31
N GLU A 237 0.28 -24.22 -19.15
CA GLU A 237 0.49 -22.80 -18.83
C GLU A 237 1.04 -22.60 -17.41
N LEU A 238 0.61 -23.41 -16.43
CA LEU A 238 1.19 -23.37 -15.09
C LEU A 238 2.68 -23.74 -15.10
N LEU A 239 3.10 -24.69 -15.95
CA LEU A 239 4.52 -25.01 -16.14
C LEU A 239 5.31 -23.85 -16.74
N TRP A 240 4.69 -23.02 -17.59
CA TRP A 240 5.30 -21.77 -18.06
C TRP A 240 5.56 -20.76 -16.94
N GLY A 241 4.94 -20.92 -15.76
CA GLY A 241 5.28 -20.13 -14.58
C GLY A 241 6.75 -20.25 -14.16
N LEU A 242 7.41 -21.39 -14.41
CA LEU A 242 8.83 -21.59 -14.07
C LEU A 242 9.79 -20.71 -14.89
N PRO A 243 9.80 -20.73 -16.23
CA PRO A 243 10.65 -19.82 -17.00
C PRO A 243 10.26 -18.35 -16.82
N VAL A 244 8.97 -18.05 -16.57
CA VAL A 244 8.55 -16.68 -16.22
C VAL A 244 9.16 -16.25 -14.88
N LEU A 245 9.18 -17.13 -13.86
CA LEU A 245 9.83 -16.86 -12.58
C LEU A 245 11.34 -16.64 -12.71
N VAL A 246 12.03 -17.46 -13.52
CA VAL A 246 13.45 -17.26 -13.82
C VAL A 246 13.67 -15.89 -14.48
N GLY A 247 12.84 -15.54 -15.46
CA GLY A 247 12.85 -14.21 -16.08
C GLY A 247 12.57 -13.09 -15.09
N THR A 248 11.65 -13.29 -14.14
CA THR A 248 11.35 -12.33 -13.06
C THR A 248 12.58 -12.05 -12.22
N TYR A 249 13.33 -13.07 -11.80
CA TYR A 249 14.58 -12.87 -11.06
C TYR A 249 15.66 -12.19 -11.90
N ALA A 250 15.80 -12.56 -13.17
CA ALA A 250 16.75 -11.90 -14.07
C ALA A 250 16.45 -10.40 -14.22
N VAL A 251 15.18 -10.03 -14.45
CA VAL A 251 14.73 -8.64 -14.52
C VAL A 251 14.90 -7.94 -13.17
N HIS A 252 14.56 -8.59 -12.06
CA HIS A 252 14.71 -8.03 -10.72
C HIS A 252 16.17 -7.69 -10.39
N ILE A 253 17.09 -8.62 -10.67
CA ILE A 253 18.54 -8.42 -10.46
C ILE A 253 19.07 -7.32 -11.38
N ALA A 254 18.71 -7.37 -12.67
CA ALA A 254 19.13 -6.36 -13.65
C ALA A 254 18.65 -4.95 -13.29
N ALA A 255 17.44 -4.82 -12.72
CA ALA A 255 16.93 -3.55 -12.23
C ALA A 255 17.59 -3.11 -10.90
N SER A 256 17.98 -4.06 -10.04
CA SER A 256 18.51 -3.75 -8.71
C SER A 256 19.86 -3.04 -8.75
N LEU A 257 20.77 -3.42 -9.67
CA LEU A 257 22.13 -2.85 -9.71
C LEU A 257 22.13 -1.35 -10.07
N PRO A 258 21.45 -0.89 -11.15
CA PRO A 258 21.37 0.53 -11.46
C PRO A 258 20.61 1.33 -10.40
N LEU A 259 19.53 0.76 -9.83
CA LEU A 259 18.76 1.43 -8.79
C LEU A 259 19.55 1.58 -7.49
N ALA A 260 20.38 0.60 -7.11
CA ALA A 260 21.27 0.72 -5.96
C ALA A 260 22.31 1.83 -6.17
N PHE A 261 22.90 1.90 -7.37
CA PHE A 261 23.84 2.98 -7.71
C PHE A 261 23.16 4.36 -7.66
N LEU A 262 21.97 4.49 -8.25
CA LEU A 262 21.20 5.73 -8.22
C LEU A 262 20.78 6.12 -6.78
N GLY A 263 20.39 5.13 -5.97
CA GLY A 263 20.05 5.32 -4.57
C GLY A 263 21.21 5.83 -3.72
N ALA A 264 22.43 5.38 -4.01
CA ALA A 264 23.64 5.90 -3.40
C ALA A 264 23.92 7.34 -3.85
N LEU A 265 23.84 7.62 -5.16
CA LEU A 265 24.08 8.94 -5.73
C LEU A 265 23.09 10.00 -5.22
N LEU A 266 21.83 9.63 -5.01
CA LEU A 266 20.78 10.51 -4.52
C LEU A 266 20.65 10.54 -2.98
N HIS A 267 21.54 9.87 -2.24
CA HIS A 267 21.47 9.73 -0.78
C HIS A 267 20.14 9.19 -0.25
N LEU A 268 19.47 8.33 -1.03
CA LEU A 268 18.19 7.70 -0.68
C LEU A 268 18.36 6.36 0.06
N SER A 269 19.57 5.78 0.02
CA SER A 269 19.86 4.42 0.49
C SER A 269 19.41 4.14 1.94
N GLY A 270 19.63 5.07 2.87
CA GLY A 270 19.24 4.90 4.27
C GLY A 270 17.73 4.83 4.48
N LYS A 271 16.97 5.74 3.87
CA LYS A 271 15.49 5.78 3.97
C LYS A 271 14.86 4.56 3.31
N GLU A 272 15.37 4.15 2.16
CA GLU A 272 14.94 2.95 1.44
C GLU A 272 15.16 1.68 2.24
N MET A 273 16.36 1.52 2.81
CA MET A 273 16.69 0.33 3.60
C MET A 273 15.78 0.22 4.82
N ALA A 274 15.47 1.35 5.47
CA ALA A 274 14.55 1.40 6.59
C ALA A 274 13.12 0.96 6.20
N ALA A 275 12.58 1.49 5.10
CA ALA A 275 11.25 1.13 4.61
C ALA A 275 11.14 -0.35 4.24
N ARG A 276 12.12 -0.89 3.51
CA ARG A 276 12.17 -2.32 3.15
C ARG A 276 12.32 -3.22 4.37
N LYS A 277 13.14 -2.82 5.34
CA LYS A 277 13.28 -3.54 6.60
C LYS A 277 11.97 -3.57 7.38
N GLU A 278 11.25 -2.45 7.45
CA GLU A 278 9.95 -2.37 8.12
C GLU A 278 8.92 -3.34 7.51
N VAL A 279 8.82 -3.36 6.18
CA VAL A 279 7.97 -4.32 5.45
C VAL A 279 8.39 -5.75 5.76
N ALA A 280 9.68 -6.06 5.63
CA ALA A 280 10.19 -7.41 5.86
C ALA A 280 9.95 -7.89 7.31
N THR A 281 10.23 -7.05 8.30
CA THR A 281 9.94 -7.35 9.71
C THR A 281 8.44 -7.51 9.95
N GLY A 282 7.60 -6.64 9.38
CA GLY A 282 6.14 -6.77 9.47
C GLY A 282 5.64 -8.11 8.91
N LEU A 283 6.16 -8.56 7.76
CA LEU A 283 5.82 -9.87 7.21
C LEU A 283 6.23 -11.01 8.14
N VAL A 284 7.42 -10.97 8.75
CA VAL A 284 7.88 -12.02 9.67
C VAL A 284 7.03 -12.04 10.95
N GLU A 285 6.70 -10.86 11.48
CA GLU A 285 5.86 -10.70 12.67
C GLU A 285 4.43 -11.23 12.50
N THR A 286 3.97 -11.48 11.26
CA THR A 286 2.69 -12.18 11.02
C THR A 286 2.66 -13.57 11.66
N GLY A 287 3.82 -14.19 11.91
CA GLY A 287 3.93 -15.55 12.43
C GLY A 287 3.51 -16.64 11.45
N LEU A 288 3.26 -16.30 10.19
CA LEU A 288 2.81 -17.26 9.18
C LEU A 288 3.94 -18.22 8.79
N GLY A 289 3.62 -19.52 8.76
CA GLY A 289 4.47 -20.52 8.12
C GLY A 289 4.52 -20.33 6.60
N VAL A 290 5.61 -20.75 5.96
CA VAL A 290 5.80 -20.65 4.50
C VAL A 290 4.62 -21.22 3.70
N PRO A 291 4.03 -22.39 4.02
CA PRO A 291 2.88 -22.91 3.26
C PRO A 291 1.63 -22.03 3.36
N ALA A 292 1.34 -21.48 4.55
CA ALA A 292 0.21 -20.59 4.75
C ALA A 292 0.40 -19.27 3.99
N PHE A 293 1.61 -18.71 4.05
CA PHE A 293 1.98 -17.52 3.29
C PHE A 293 1.86 -17.75 1.78
N ALA A 294 2.36 -18.88 1.28
CA ALA A 294 2.28 -19.24 -0.14
C ALA A 294 0.82 -19.31 -0.64
N LEU A 295 -0.07 -19.94 0.15
CA LEU A 295 -1.50 -20.01 -0.17
C LEU A 295 -2.14 -18.62 -0.23
N MET A 296 -1.81 -17.75 0.73
CA MET A 296 -2.28 -16.36 0.73
C MET A 296 -1.72 -15.58 -0.46
N MET A 297 -0.47 -15.79 -0.85
CA MET A 297 0.13 -15.15 -2.02
C MET A 297 -0.56 -15.56 -3.32
N VAL A 298 -0.98 -16.81 -3.49
CA VAL A 298 -1.79 -17.21 -4.66
C VAL A 298 -3.07 -16.37 -4.77
N LEU A 299 -3.72 -16.07 -3.64
CA LEU A 299 -4.92 -15.23 -3.63
C LEU A 299 -4.59 -13.75 -3.87
N VAL A 300 -3.62 -13.20 -3.14
CA VAL A 300 -3.27 -11.77 -3.19
C VAL A 300 -2.67 -11.40 -4.53
N THR A 301 -1.60 -12.08 -4.97
CA THR A 301 -0.99 -11.81 -6.27
C THR A 301 -1.92 -12.22 -7.41
N GLY A 302 -2.75 -13.25 -7.22
CA GLY A 302 -3.81 -13.61 -8.15
C GLY A 302 -4.77 -12.45 -8.41
N PHE A 303 -5.24 -11.78 -7.36
CA PHE A 303 -6.06 -10.57 -7.47
C PHE A 303 -5.30 -9.43 -8.18
N GLU A 304 -4.04 -9.18 -7.82
CA GLU A 304 -3.25 -8.12 -8.43
C GLU A 304 -3.05 -8.33 -9.93
N GLU A 305 -2.71 -9.55 -10.33
CA GLU A 305 -2.57 -9.90 -11.75
C GLU A 305 -3.91 -9.84 -12.47
N LEU A 306 -5.00 -10.31 -11.86
CA LEU A 306 -6.35 -10.18 -12.42
C LEU A 306 -6.75 -8.72 -12.64
N THR A 307 -6.42 -7.85 -11.69
CA THR A 307 -6.83 -6.44 -11.71
C THR A 307 -5.98 -5.61 -12.64
N PHE A 308 -4.66 -5.68 -12.51
CA PHE A 308 -3.75 -4.84 -13.26
C PHE A 308 -3.47 -5.38 -14.67
N ARG A 309 -3.32 -6.69 -14.85
CA ARG A 309 -2.97 -7.28 -16.15
C ARG A 309 -4.23 -7.77 -16.85
N GLY A 310 -4.99 -8.66 -16.19
CA GLY A 310 -6.22 -9.23 -16.74
C GLY A 310 -7.25 -8.16 -17.10
N PHE A 311 -7.51 -7.19 -16.22
CA PHE A 311 -8.55 -6.20 -16.42
C PHE A 311 -8.02 -4.85 -16.93
N LEU A 312 -7.11 -4.20 -16.20
CA LEU A 312 -6.71 -2.82 -16.48
C LEU A 312 -5.96 -2.66 -17.81
N VAL A 313 -5.03 -3.56 -18.15
CA VAL A 313 -4.29 -3.49 -19.43
C VAL A 313 -5.24 -3.53 -20.65
N PRO A 314 -6.21 -4.47 -20.77
CA PRO A 314 -7.21 -4.42 -21.83
C PRO A 314 -8.06 -3.13 -21.85
N ARG A 315 -8.48 -2.60 -20.69
CA ARG A 315 -9.21 -1.30 -20.66
C ARG A 315 -8.34 -0.16 -21.17
N LEU A 316 -7.11 -0.08 -20.70
CA LEU A 316 -6.16 0.94 -21.14
C LEU A 316 -5.81 0.77 -22.62
N ARG A 317 -5.76 -0.45 -23.15
CA ARG A 317 -5.59 -0.69 -24.59
C ARG A 317 -6.75 -0.12 -25.41
N VAL A 318 -7.99 -0.25 -24.95
CA VAL A 318 -9.17 0.36 -25.59
C VAL A 318 -9.09 1.88 -25.52
N VAL A 319 -8.58 2.44 -24.42
CA VAL A 319 -8.48 3.89 -24.20
C VAL A 319 -7.32 4.54 -24.96
N LEU A 320 -6.17 3.88 -25.01
CA LEU A 320 -4.91 4.44 -25.52
C LEU A 320 -4.57 3.95 -26.93
N GLY A 321 -5.24 2.89 -27.42
CA GLY A 321 -5.02 2.35 -28.76
C GLY A 321 -3.78 1.47 -28.92
N HIS A 322 -2.89 1.40 -27.93
CA HIS A 322 -1.63 0.65 -28.02
C HIS A 322 -1.32 -0.19 -26.77
N TRP A 323 -1.01 -1.48 -26.97
CA TRP A 323 -0.72 -2.44 -25.90
C TRP A 323 0.51 -2.10 -25.06
N TYR A 324 1.63 -1.71 -25.67
CA TYR A 324 2.84 -1.38 -24.89
C TYR A 324 2.66 -0.14 -24.02
N VAL A 325 1.92 0.86 -24.52
CA VAL A 325 1.55 2.04 -23.73
C VAL A 325 0.61 1.64 -22.60
N ALA A 326 -0.39 0.78 -22.86
CA ALA A 326 -1.29 0.27 -21.83
C ALA A 326 -0.55 -0.51 -20.73
N VAL A 327 0.42 -1.35 -21.11
CA VAL A 327 1.29 -2.06 -20.17
C VAL A 327 2.12 -1.08 -19.34
N GLY A 328 2.77 -0.10 -19.98
CA GLY A 328 3.57 0.90 -19.27
C GLY A 328 2.76 1.71 -18.26
N VAL A 329 1.56 2.19 -18.66
CA VAL A 329 0.68 2.94 -17.75
C VAL A 329 0.18 2.06 -16.60
N ALA A 330 -0.23 0.82 -16.87
CA ALA A 330 -0.65 -0.11 -15.81
C ALA A 330 0.51 -0.43 -14.85
N ALA A 331 1.73 -0.58 -15.35
CA ALA A 331 2.92 -0.87 -14.56
C ALA A 331 3.32 0.29 -13.65
N VAL A 332 3.24 1.53 -14.13
CA VAL A 332 3.44 2.73 -13.30
C VAL A 332 2.39 2.78 -12.19
N LEU A 333 1.11 2.61 -12.52
CA LEU A 333 0.03 2.58 -11.53
C LEU A 333 0.23 1.46 -10.50
N PHE A 334 0.65 0.28 -10.93
CA PHE A 334 0.97 -0.84 -10.03
C PHE A 334 2.14 -0.49 -9.08
N GLY A 335 3.21 0.09 -9.61
CA GLY A 335 4.34 0.57 -8.81
C GLY A 335 3.93 1.62 -7.77
N LEU A 336 3.05 2.57 -8.12
CA LEU A 336 2.53 3.57 -7.18
C LEU A 336 1.76 2.94 -5.99
N GLY A 337 1.21 1.74 -6.16
CA GLY A 337 0.62 0.94 -5.07
C GLY A 337 1.61 0.56 -3.98
N HIS A 338 2.91 0.60 -4.28
CA HIS A 338 3.99 0.13 -3.43
C HIS A 338 4.82 1.29 -2.86
N VAL A 339 4.26 2.51 -2.81
CA VAL A 339 4.96 3.69 -2.27
C VAL A 339 5.44 3.49 -0.84
N TYR A 340 4.75 2.64 -0.06
CA TYR A 340 5.11 2.31 1.32
C TYR A 340 6.43 1.51 1.42
N GLU A 341 6.92 0.92 0.33
CA GLU A 341 8.18 0.15 0.28
C GLU A 341 9.41 1.03 0.01
N GLY A 342 9.19 2.30 -0.35
CA GLY A 342 10.23 3.24 -0.78
C GLY A 342 10.10 3.65 -2.25
N THR A 343 10.75 4.76 -2.60
CA THR A 343 10.79 5.32 -3.96
C THR A 343 11.49 4.40 -4.96
N LEU A 344 12.62 3.79 -4.59
CA LEU A 344 13.32 2.86 -5.48
C LEU A 344 12.54 1.55 -5.63
N ALA A 345 11.84 1.13 -4.57
CA ALA A 345 10.93 -0.02 -4.63
C ALA A 345 9.77 0.23 -5.62
N VAL A 346 9.17 1.42 -5.64
CA VAL A 346 8.15 1.80 -6.63
C VAL A 346 8.64 1.60 -8.06
N VAL A 347 9.85 2.08 -8.37
CA VAL A 347 10.45 1.94 -9.72
C VAL A 347 10.72 0.47 -10.03
N GLN A 348 11.31 -0.26 -9.09
CA GLN A 348 11.59 -1.68 -9.22
C GLN A 348 10.31 -2.50 -9.48
N THR A 349 9.25 -2.20 -8.75
CA THR A 349 7.94 -2.83 -8.88
C THR A 349 7.27 -2.46 -10.21
N ALA A 350 7.43 -1.23 -10.69
CA ALA A 350 6.97 -0.85 -12.03
C ALA A 350 7.73 -1.58 -13.15
N VAL A 351 9.04 -1.83 -12.99
CA VAL A 351 9.83 -2.62 -13.95
C VAL A 351 9.33 -4.08 -13.98
N LEU A 352 9.13 -4.71 -12.82
CA LEU A 352 8.52 -6.04 -12.75
C LEU A 352 7.08 -6.05 -13.30
N GLY A 353 6.33 -4.98 -13.05
CA GLY A 353 5.00 -4.80 -13.59
C GLY A 353 4.97 -4.76 -15.12
N THR A 354 5.97 -4.09 -15.71
CA THR A 354 6.18 -4.07 -17.16
C THR A 354 6.53 -5.46 -17.68
N TRP A 355 7.45 -6.17 -17.04
CA TRP A 355 7.81 -7.55 -17.40
C TRP A 355 6.59 -8.47 -17.42
N PHE A 356 5.81 -8.50 -16.34
CA PHE A 356 4.60 -9.31 -16.26
C PHE A 356 3.53 -8.88 -17.27
N GLY A 357 3.36 -7.57 -17.49
CA GLY A 357 2.45 -7.07 -18.51
C GLY A 357 2.84 -7.49 -19.93
N LEU A 358 4.14 -7.48 -20.26
CA LEU A 358 4.66 -7.96 -21.54
C LEU A 358 4.43 -9.47 -21.71
N VAL A 359 4.79 -10.28 -20.72
CA VAL A 359 4.53 -11.73 -20.74
C VAL A 359 3.03 -11.99 -20.95
N PHE A 360 2.18 -11.29 -20.20
CA PHE A 360 0.72 -11.42 -20.32
C PHE A 360 0.21 -11.09 -21.72
N VAL A 361 0.55 -9.94 -22.31
CA VAL A 361 0.03 -9.56 -23.63
C VAL A 361 0.61 -10.42 -24.76
N HIS A 362 1.80 -11.01 -24.58
CA HIS A 362 2.38 -11.92 -25.56
C HIS A 362 1.80 -13.33 -25.47
N ARG A 363 1.48 -13.81 -24.26
CA ARG A 363 0.92 -15.15 -24.06
C ARG A 363 -0.59 -15.19 -24.06
N THR A 364 -1.25 -14.07 -23.81
CA THR A 364 -2.71 -13.94 -23.59
C THR A 364 -3.25 -14.84 -22.50
N ARG A 365 -2.37 -15.19 -21.56
CA ARG A 365 -2.63 -16.15 -20.49
C ARG A 365 -2.08 -15.59 -19.20
N LEU A 366 -2.96 -15.53 -18.20
CA LEU A 366 -2.67 -14.95 -16.90
C LEU A 366 -2.11 -15.97 -15.87
N PRO A 367 -2.47 -17.27 -15.88
CA PRO A 367 -2.03 -18.21 -14.84
C PRO A 367 -0.52 -18.35 -14.66
N SER A 368 0.27 -18.27 -15.75
CA SER A 368 1.75 -18.33 -15.66
C SER A 368 2.32 -17.14 -14.90
N VAL A 369 1.80 -15.95 -15.16
CA VAL A 369 2.19 -14.71 -14.48
C VAL A 369 1.76 -14.73 -13.01
N MET A 370 0.52 -15.15 -12.71
CA MET A 370 0.03 -15.31 -11.33
C MET A 370 0.93 -16.25 -10.52
N MET A 371 1.26 -17.41 -11.07
CA MET A 371 2.10 -18.39 -10.39
C MET A 371 3.53 -17.87 -10.18
N ALA A 372 4.12 -17.25 -11.20
CA ALA A 372 5.46 -16.67 -11.08
C ALA A 372 5.51 -15.55 -10.04
N HIS A 373 4.49 -14.69 -9.98
CA HIS A 373 4.41 -13.63 -8.98
C HIS A 373 4.21 -14.19 -7.56
N ALA A 374 3.28 -15.12 -7.37
CA ALA A 374 3.08 -15.78 -6.08
C ALA A 374 4.36 -16.48 -5.57
N ALA A 375 5.05 -17.20 -6.48
CA ALA A 375 6.30 -17.88 -6.17
C ALA A 375 7.42 -16.89 -5.83
N PHE A 376 7.56 -15.79 -6.58
CA PHE A 376 8.55 -14.74 -6.31
C PHE A 376 8.39 -14.16 -4.90
N ASN A 377 7.15 -13.80 -4.51
CA ASN A 377 6.89 -13.25 -3.18
C ASN A 377 7.15 -14.29 -2.07
N THR A 378 6.73 -15.55 -2.30
CA THR A 378 6.92 -16.64 -1.35
C THR A 378 8.41 -16.98 -1.15
N LEU A 379 9.19 -16.99 -2.22
CA LEU A 379 10.63 -17.25 -2.15
C LEU A 379 11.38 -16.12 -1.44
N ASN A 380 11.04 -14.86 -1.71
CA ASN A 380 11.62 -13.73 -1.01
C ASN A 380 11.27 -13.72 0.49
N PHE A 381 10.01 -14.04 0.85
CA PHE A 381 9.61 -14.23 2.24
C PHE A 381 10.39 -15.37 2.91
N THR A 382 10.52 -16.51 2.22
CA THR A 382 11.27 -17.68 2.72
C THR A 382 12.74 -17.35 2.95
N LEU A 383 13.37 -16.65 2.00
CA LEU A 383 14.74 -16.17 2.10
C LEU A 383 14.91 -15.24 3.31
N MET A 384 13.98 -14.30 3.50
CA MET A 384 14.00 -13.39 4.65
C MET A 384 13.89 -14.14 5.98
N LEU A 385 12.96 -15.09 6.10
CA LEU A 385 12.83 -15.95 7.29
C LEU A 385 14.12 -16.71 7.59
N TRP A 386 14.77 -17.24 6.55
CA TRP A 386 16.05 -17.95 6.70
C TRP A 386 17.19 -17.00 7.12
N LEU A 387 17.28 -15.81 6.52
CA LEU A 387 18.30 -14.80 6.87
C LEU A 387 18.17 -14.33 8.32
N GLN A 388 16.93 -14.14 8.80
CA GLN A 388 16.67 -13.75 10.18
C GLN A 388 17.00 -14.89 11.16
N ARG A 389 16.60 -16.13 10.86
CA ARG A 389 16.87 -17.29 11.74
C ARG A 389 18.34 -17.69 11.80
N SER A 390 19.11 -17.41 10.75
CA SER A 390 20.54 -17.74 10.69
C SER A 390 21.45 -16.75 11.43
N GLY A 391 20.92 -15.62 11.92
CA GLY A 391 21.72 -14.52 12.51
C GLY A 391 22.64 -13.81 11.50
N LEU A 392 22.54 -14.16 10.21
CA LEU A 392 23.36 -13.57 9.15
C LEU A 392 22.95 -12.12 8.87
N LEU A 393 21.66 -11.82 9.00
CA LEU A 393 21.14 -10.47 8.86
C LEU A 393 21.80 -9.51 9.85
N GLU A 394 21.92 -9.92 11.13
CA GLU A 394 22.53 -9.13 12.20
C GLU A 394 24.01 -8.86 11.92
N LYS A 395 24.75 -9.91 11.53
CA LYS A 395 26.17 -9.80 11.14
C LYS A 395 26.38 -8.86 9.95
N LEU A 396 25.54 -8.95 8.92
CA LEU A 396 25.62 -8.07 7.76
C LEU A 396 25.28 -6.61 8.10
N THR A 397 24.29 -6.37 8.96
CA THR A 397 23.97 -5.00 9.41
C THR A 397 25.05 -4.38 10.28
N GLN A 398 25.84 -5.18 11.03
CA GLN A 398 26.97 -4.68 11.82
C GLN A 398 28.19 -4.31 10.96
N LEU A 399 28.31 -4.89 9.76
CA LEU A 399 29.41 -4.64 8.82
C LEU A 399 29.15 -3.46 7.87
N ALA A 400 27.91 -2.95 7.80
CA ALA A 400 27.58 -1.81 6.96
C ALA A 400 28.18 -0.52 7.57
N PRO A 401 28.95 0.27 6.79
CA PRO A 401 29.45 1.57 7.27
C PRO A 401 28.27 2.49 7.59
N ARG A 402 28.35 3.16 8.76
CA ARG A 402 27.31 4.08 9.26
C ARG A 402 27.21 5.34 8.43
#